data_AF-A0A8D8DBS7-F1
#
_entry.id   AF-A0A8D8DBS7-F1
#
_cell.length_a   1.000
_cell.length_b   1.000
_cell.length_c   1.000
_cell.angle_alpha   90.00
_cell.angle_beta   90.00
_cell.angle_gamma   90.00
#
_symmetry.space_group_name_H-M   'P 1'
#
loop_
_entity.id
_entity.type
_entity.pdbx_description
1 polymer ?
#
loop_
_entity_poly.entity_id
_entity_poly.type
_entity_poly.pdbx_seq_one_letter_code
_entity_poly.pdbx_strand_id
1 'polypeptide(L)'
;MSAEAEIRRRNIGEGDSLGESSLKPDDKGQKPAQESTTAESSDHIDSEEEKLPEEKYVEEMSKTLPQGTNKTPEVLGQALSGLPDRWRNWVIRGIFTWIMISGFCLIIYGGPLALMITALAVQVKCFEEIISIGYSVYRIHGLPWFRSLSWYFLVSSNYFFYGENLVDYFGVAVNRVDSLRFLVKYHRFLSFCLYIIGFVWFVLSLVKRYYMKQFSLFAWTHVALLIVVTQSYFIIQNIFEGLIWFIVPVSMIVCNDVMAYMFGFFFGRTPLIKLSPKKTWEGFIGGGFATVVFG
;
A
#
# COMPACT_ATOMS: atom_id res chain seq x y z
N MET A 1 20.93 22.76 56.17
CA MET A 1 19.79 23.03 57.06
C MET A 1 19.69 24.55 57.18
N SER A 2 18.56 25.14 56.76
CA SER A 2 18.19 26.58 56.68
C SER A 2 19.03 27.49 55.75
N ALA A 3 18.48 28.26 54.80
CA ALA A 3 17.32 29.18 54.73
C ALA A 3 17.70 30.66 55.01
N GLU A 4 16.95 31.57 54.37
CA GLU A 4 16.93 33.05 54.43
C GLU A 4 17.92 33.75 53.48
N ALA A 5 17.53 34.40 52.38
CA ALA A 5 16.47 35.38 52.09
C ALA A 5 16.77 36.82 52.59
N GLU A 6 17.03 37.67 51.59
CA GLU A 6 16.47 39.03 51.43
C GLU A 6 17.17 40.26 52.04
N ILE A 7 17.06 41.36 51.28
CA ILE A 7 17.23 42.80 51.60
C ILE A 7 18.58 43.46 51.24
N ARG A 8 18.59 44.22 50.12
CA ARG A 8 18.71 45.70 50.18
C ARG A 8 18.31 46.42 48.87
N ARG A 9 17.20 47.18 48.99
CA ARG A 9 16.64 48.29 48.16
C ARG A 9 17.64 49.47 47.99
N ARG A 10 17.51 50.53 47.17
CA ARG A 10 16.59 51.07 46.11
C ARG A 10 17.25 52.37 45.54
N ASN A 11 16.96 52.66 44.26
CA ASN A 11 16.60 53.95 43.61
C ASN A 11 17.59 55.09 43.27
N ILE A 12 17.20 55.75 42.16
CA ILE A 12 17.47 57.10 41.58
C ILE A 12 18.73 57.15 40.68
N GLY A 13 18.74 57.66 39.44
CA GLY A 13 17.79 58.37 38.57
C GLY A 13 18.54 58.84 37.29
N GLU A 14 17.76 59.15 36.24
CA GLU A 14 17.98 60.02 35.04
C GLU A 14 19.38 60.31 34.44
N GLY A 15 19.43 60.37 33.10
CA GLY A 15 20.30 61.35 32.39
C GLY A 15 21.02 60.89 31.12
N ASP A 16 20.37 61.10 29.98
CA ASP A 16 20.88 61.73 28.75
C ASP A 16 22.28 61.45 28.13
N SER A 17 22.22 61.21 26.82
CA SER A 17 22.95 61.92 25.74
C SER A 17 24.33 61.42 25.22
N LEU A 18 24.33 61.23 23.90
CA LEU A 18 25.30 61.68 22.89
C LEU A 18 26.71 61.05 22.80
N GLY A 19 27.07 60.74 21.55
CA GLY A 19 28.38 61.14 21.00
C GLY A 19 29.34 60.03 20.60
N GLU A 20 29.55 59.91 19.27
CA GLU A 20 30.85 59.98 18.58
C GLU A 20 32.13 59.80 19.41
N SER A 21 33.26 59.27 18.95
CA SER A 21 33.75 58.72 17.68
C SER A 21 35.23 58.39 17.97
N SER A 22 35.84 57.57 17.11
CA SER A 22 37.28 57.61 16.78
C SER A 22 38.34 57.41 17.89
N LEU A 23 39.21 56.40 17.70
CA LEU A 23 40.64 56.58 17.42
C LEU A 23 41.39 55.23 17.46
N LYS A 24 41.83 54.78 16.27
CA LYS A 24 43.08 54.04 16.02
C LYS A 24 44.29 54.98 16.32
N PRO A 25 45.59 54.60 16.29
CA PRO A 25 46.25 53.51 15.53
C PRO A 25 47.45 52.83 16.25
N ASP A 26 48.05 51.77 15.66
CA ASP A 26 49.45 51.68 15.14
C ASP A 26 50.07 50.42 15.82
N ASP A 27 50.97 49.60 15.25
CA ASP A 27 51.94 49.74 14.18
C ASP A 27 52.40 48.35 13.65
N LYS A 28 52.84 48.31 12.39
CA LYS A 28 53.79 47.42 11.63
C LYS A 28 54.12 45.98 12.12
N GLY A 29 54.27 44.98 11.25
CA GLY A 29 54.35 44.96 9.80
C GLY A 29 54.81 43.62 9.20
N GLN A 30 54.86 43.62 7.86
CA GLN A 30 55.64 42.75 6.93
C GLN A 30 54.93 41.55 6.22
N LYS A 31 54.74 41.76 4.91
CA LYS A 31 54.44 40.82 3.79
C LYS A 31 55.78 40.46 3.07
N PRO A 32 55.91 39.47 2.13
CA PRO A 32 54.90 39.12 1.10
C PRO A 32 54.77 37.65 0.60
N ALA A 33 53.61 37.44 -0.05
CA ALA A 33 53.31 36.66 -1.27
C ALA A 33 53.64 35.15 -1.39
N GLN A 34 52.58 34.33 -1.43
CA GLN A 34 52.25 33.53 -2.63
C GLN A 34 50.77 33.14 -2.65
N GLU A 35 50.15 33.25 -3.83
CA GLU A 35 48.75 33.01 -4.16
C GLU A 35 48.34 31.53 -4.02
N SER A 36 47.19 31.25 -3.39
CA SER A 36 46.21 30.34 -3.98
C SER A 36 44.82 30.67 -3.44
N THR A 37 43.92 31.01 -4.36
CA THR A 37 42.53 31.42 -4.15
C THR A 37 41.67 30.38 -3.44
N THR A 38 40.91 30.90 -2.48
CA THR A 38 39.66 30.46 -1.88
C THR A 38 38.70 29.70 -2.80
N ALA A 39 38.11 28.62 -2.26
CA ALA A 39 36.66 28.42 -2.20
C ALA A 39 36.36 27.27 -1.22
N GLU A 40 35.96 27.65 -0.01
CA GLU A 40 35.27 26.77 0.93
C GLU A 40 33.94 26.30 0.32
N SER A 41 33.70 24.99 0.34
CA SER A 41 32.37 24.40 0.27
C SER A 41 32.41 23.15 1.13
N SER A 42 31.82 23.27 2.30
CA SER A 42 31.65 22.25 3.32
C SER A 42 30.94 21.00 2.76
N ASP A 43 31.69 19.94 2.51
CA ASP A 43 31.16 18.57 2.46
C ASP A 43 30.90 18.08 3.89
N HIS A 44 29.90 18.67 4.54
CA HIS A 44 29.25 18.04 5.68
C HIS A 44 27.97 17.41 5.13
N ILE A 45 28.09 16.16 4.70
CA ILE A 45 26.96 15.29 4.40
C ILE A 45 26.26 15.04 5.73
N ASP A 46 25.30 15.90 6.06
CA ASP A 46 24.37 15.69 7.16
C ASP A 46 23.49 14.50 6.76
N SER A 47 23.98 13.32 7.13
CA SER A 47 23.24 12.07 7.05
C SER A 47 22.30 12.08 8.25
N GLU A 48 21.28 12.94 8.20
CA GLU A 48 20.13 12.78 9.08
C GLU A 48 19.61 11.36 8.81
N GLU A 49 19.80 10.46 9.78
CA GLU A 49 19.23 9.12 9.82
C GLU A 49 17.73 9.23 9.56
N GLU A 50 17.35 9.06 8.30
CA GLU A 50 15.97 9.12 7.85
C GLU A 50 15.27 7.86 8.38
N LYS A 51 14.79 7.92 9.62
CA LYS A 51 14.01 6.85 10.25
C LYS A 51 12.87 6.48 9.30
N LEU A 52 12.91 5.22 8.85
CA LEU A 52 11.77 4.50 8.29
C LEU A 52 10.52 4.77 9.16
N PRO A 53 9.30 4.77 8.58
CA PRO A 53 8.11 5.23 9.28
C PRO A 53 8.04 4.63 10.69
N GLU A 54 8.12 5.48 11.72
CA GLU A 54 8.11 5.02 13.11
C GLU A 54 6.91 4.08 13.28
N GLU A 55 7.10 2.91 13.90
CA GLU A 55 6.05 1.89 14.08
C GLU A 55 4.73 2.49 14.60
N LYS A 56 4.82 3.57 15.38
CA LYS A 56 3.71 4.41 15.85
C LYS A 56 2.78 4.91 14.75
N TYR A 57 3.31 5.35 13.60
CA TYR A 57 2.52 5.84 12.47
C TYR A 57 1.81 4.71 11.72
N VAL A 58 2.45 3.54 11.60
CA VAL A 58 1.81 2.34 11.04
C VAL A 58 0.67 1.89 11.95
N GLU A 59 0.88 1.95 13.26
CA GLU A 59 -0.15 1.62 14.25
C GLU A 59 -1.34 2.62 14.21
N GLU A 60 -1.06 3.92 14.07
CA GLU A 60 -2.10 4.95 13.94
C GLU A 60 -2.86 4.84 12.59
N MET A 61 -2.17 4.48 11.51
CA MET A 61 -2.79 4.21 10.21
C MET A 61 -3.68 2.96 10.24
N SER A 62 -3.25 1.90 10.92
CA SER A 62 -4.07 0.71 11.11
C SER A 62 -5.38 0.99 11.85
N LYS A 63 -5.37 1.99 12.74
CA LYS A 63 -6.56 2.45 13.49
C LYS A 63 -7.48 3.34 12.65
N THR A 64 -6.95 4.02 11.62
CA THR A 64 -7.69 4.94 10.74
C THR A 64 -8.09 4.34 9.40
N LEU A 65 -7.63 3.13 9.07
CA LEU A 65 -8.07 2.40 7.88
C LEU A 65 -9.60 2.16 7.98
N PRO A 66 -10.39 2.54 6.97
CA PRO A 66 -11.83 2.32 7.00
C PRO A 66 -12.11 0.81 7.05
N GLN A 67 -12.43 0.29 8.23
CA GLN A 67 -12.99 -1.05 8.33
C GLN A 67 -14.30 -1.03 7.54
N GLY A 68 -14.36 -1.78 6.43
CA GLY A 68 -15.46 -1.78 5.44
C GLY A 68 -16.87 -2.12 5.97
N THR A 69 -17.04 -2.26 7.28
CA THR A 69 -18.34 -2.49 7.93
C THR A 69 -19.22 -1.25 8.02
N ASN A 70 -18.68 -0.02 7.93
CA ASN A 70 -19.45 1.18 8.33
C ASN A 70 -20.19 1.92 7.20
N LYS A 71 -20.07 1.47 5.94
CA LYS A 71 -20.80 2.05 4.81
C LYS A 71 -21.83 1.07 4.27
N THR A 72 -22.84 0.76 5.09
CA THR A 72 -24.03 0.06 4.57
C THR A 72 -24.79 1.01 3.64
N PRO A 73 -25.36 0.57 2.51
CA PRO A 73 -26.17 1.43 1.65
C PRO A 73 -27.28 2.06 2.49
N GLU A 74 -27.37 3.39 2.51
CA GLU A 74 -28.36 4.14 3.31
C GLU A 74 -29.80 3.64 3.04
N VAL A 75 -30.03 3.18 1.80
CA VAL A 75 -31.29 2.57 1.33
C VAL A 75 -31.65 1.30 2.12
N LEU A 76 -30.70 0.41 2.39
CA LEU A 76 -30.95 -0.81 3.18
C LEU A 76 -31.11 -0.48 4.67
N GLY A 77 -30.41 0.54 5.16
CA GLY A 77 -30.51 1.02 6.53
C GLY A 77 -31.89 1.62 6.85
N GLN A 78 -32.46 2.37 5.90
CA GLN A 78 -33.79 2.97 6.04
C GLN A 78 -34.90 1.92 6.00
N ALA A 79 -34.78 0.93 5.11
CA ALA A 79 -35.73 -0.19 4.99
C ALA A 79 -35.75 -1.11 6.23
N LEU A 80 -34.62 -1.26 6.92
CA LEU A 80 -34.49 -2.07 8.15
C LEU A 80 -34.51 -1.26 9.46
N SER A 81 -34.98 -0.02 9.44
CA SER A 81 -35.00 0.87 10.61
C SER A 81 -35.84 0.34 11.80
N GLY A 82 -36.77 -0.59 11.55
CA GLY A 82 -37.59 -1.22 12.59
C GLY A 82 -36.93 -2.38 13.35
N LEU A 83 -35.72 -2.82 12.97
CA LEU A 83 -35.02 -3.96 13.59
C LEU A 83 -33.93 -3.49 14.58
N PRO A 84 -33.70 -4.24 15.69
CA PRO A 84 -32.56 -3.98 16.57
C PRO A 84 -31.23 -4.01 15.81
N ASP A 85 -30.27 -3.14 16.17
CA ASP A 85 -29.01 -2.97 15.43
C ASP A 85 -28.24 -4.28 15.19
N ARG A 86 -28.31 -5.24 16.13
CA ARG A 86 -27.71 -6.57 16.00
C ARG A 86 -28.32 -7.39 14.86
N TRP A 87 -29.65 -7.42 14.78
CA TRP A 87 -30.39 -8.14 13.74
C TRP A 87 -30.32 -7.42 12.39
N ARG A 88 -30.30 -6.08 12.39
CA ARG A 88 -30.06 -5.29 11.18
C ARG A 88 -28.73 -5.65 10.53
N ASN A 89 -27.65 -5.66 11.31
CA ASN A 89 -26.32 -6.04 10.79
C ASN A 89 -26.26 -7.50 10.31
N TRP A 90 -26.94 -8.42 10.99
CA TRP A 90 -27.01 -9.82 10.58
C TRP A 90 -27.76 -9.98 9.25
N VAL A 91 -28.93 -9.34 9.10
CA VAL A 91 -29.71 -9.40 7.85
C VAL A 91 -28.98 -8.73 6.70
N ILE A 92 -28.37 -7.56 6.92
CA ILE A 92 -27.58 -6.87 5.89
C ILE A 92 -26.45 -7.79 5.40
N ARG A 93 -25.70 -8.40 6.33
CA ARG A 93 -24.63 -9.35 6.00
C ARG A 93 -25.17 -10.56 5.24
N GLY A 94 -26.28 -11.14 5.70
CA GLY A 94 -26.93 -12.27 5.02
C GLY A 94 -27.32 -11.94 3.58
N ILE A 95 -27.93 -10.76 3.34
CA ILE A 95 -28.29 -10.29 1.99
C ILE A 95 -27.04 -10.15 1.12
N PHE A 96 -25.97 -9.50 1.62
CA PHE A 96 -24.73 -9.35 0.88
C PHE A 96 -24.04 -10.70 0.59
N THR A 97 -24.09 -11.65 1.53
CA THR A 97 -23.58 -13.01 1.32
C THR A 97 -24.32 -13.71 0.19
N TRP A 98 -25.67 -13.66 0.18
CA TRP A 98 -26.46 -14.23 -0.91
C TRP A 98 -26.20 -13.55 -2.25
N ILE A 99 -26.07 -12.22 -2.28
CA ILE A 99 -25.70 -11.47 -3.49
C ILE A 99 -24.32 -11.89 -3.99
N MET A 100 -23.34 -12.01 -3.09
CA MET A 100 -21.97 -12.40 -3.44
C MET A 100 -21.91 -13.84 -3.96
N ILE A 101 -22.62 -14.78 -3.33
CA ILE A 101 -22.74 -16.17 -3.80
C ILE A 101 -23.40 -16.21 -5.18
N SER A 102 -24.52 -15.51 -5.36
CA SER A 102 -25.22 -15.44 -6.65
C SER A 102 -24.32 -14.84 -7.74
N GLY A 103 -23.58 -13.77 -7.42
CA GLY A 103 -22.62 -13.17 -8.34
C GLY A 103 -21.49 -14.13 -8.70
N PHE A 104 -20.96 -14.87 -7.73
CA PHE A 104 -19.92 -15.87 -7.97
C PHE A 104 -20.41 -17.01 -8.87
N CYS A 105 -21.62 -17.54 -8.62
CA CYS A 105 -22.23 -18.54 -9.49
C CYS A 105 -22.45 -18.03 -10.93
N LEU A 106 -22.85 -16.76 -11.09
CA LEU A 106 -23.00 -16.13 -12.41
C LEU A 106 -21.66 -16.04 -13.14
N ILE A 107 -20.59 -15.67 -12.44
CA ILE A 107 -19.24 -15.60 -13.03
C ILE A 107 -18.76 -17.00 -13.43
N ILE A 108 -19.00 -18.03 -12.62
CA ILE A 108 -18.69 -19.42 -12.97
C ILE A 108 -19.47 -19.85 -14.22
N TYR A 109 -20.75 -19.46 -14.32
CA TYR A 109 -21.56 -19.72 -15.50
C TYR A 109 -21.00 -19.05 -16.76
N GLY A 110 -20.34 -17.89 -16.63
CA GLY A 110 -19.59 -17.23 -17.70
C GLY A 110 -18.33 -17.97 -18.17
N GLY A 111 -17.95 -19.07 -17.51
CA GLY A 111 -16.85 -19.94 -17.89
C GLY A 111 -15.45 -19.42 -17.51
N PRO A 112 -14.38 -20.11 -17.96
CA PRO A 112 -12.98 -19.80 -17.59
C PRO A 112 -12.56 -18.38 -17.99
N LEU A 113 -13.06 -17.85 -19.11
CA LEU A 113 -12.78 -16.50 -19.58
C LEU A 113 -13.31 -15.44 -18.61
N ALA A 114 -14.55 -15.58 -18.14
CA ALA A 114 -15.14 -14.65 -17.18
C ALA A 114 -14.39 -14.69 -15.84
N LEU A 115 -13.98 -15.88 -15.39
CA LEU A 115 -13.18 -16.06 -14.19
C LEU A 115 -11.78 -15.42 -14.32
N MET A 116 -11.12 -15.56 -15.46
CA MET A 116 -9.84 -14.92 -15.73
C MET A 116 -9.96 -13.39 -15.69
N ILE A 117 -10.96 -12.81 -16.37
CA ILE A 117 -11.20 -11.35 -16.36
C ILE A 117 -11.50 -10.87 -14.93
N THR A 118 -12.30 -11.62 -14.17
CA THR A 118 -12.61 -11.31 -12.78
C THR A 118 -11.36 -11.34 -11.90
N ALA A 119 -10.52 -12.38 -12.03
CA ALA A 119 -9.27 -12.50 -11.30
C ALA A 119 -8.31 -11.34 -11.60
N LEU A 120 -8.18 -10.95 -12.87
CA LEU A 120 -7.40 -9.77 -13.28
C LEU A 120 -7.97 -8.47 -12.72
N ALA A 121 -9.29 -8.30 -12.70
CA ALA A 121 -9.93 -7.11 -12.14
C ALA A 121 -9.70 -7.00 -10.62
N VAL A 122 -9.85 -8.11 -9.89
CA VAL A 122 -9.56 -8.19 -8.45
C VAL A 122 -8.09 -7.93 -8.18
N GLN A 123 -7.19 -8.49 -8.97
CA GLN A 123 -5.75 -8.25 -8.89
C GLN A 123 -5.42 -6.75 -9.04
N VAL A 124 -5.95 -6.09 -10.06
CA VAL A 124 -5.74 -4.66 -10.31
C VAL A 124 -6.25 -3.81 -9.14
N LYS A 125 -7.44 -4.12 -8.62
CA LYS A 125 -8.01 -3.40 -7.47
C LYS A 125 -7.23 -3.62 -6.18
N CYS A 126 -6.79 -4.84 -5.92
CA CYS A 126 -5.94 -5.16 -4.79
C CYS A 126 -4.59 -4.42 -4.87
N PHE A 127 -3.96 -4.38 -6.05
CA PHE A 127 -2.73 -3.64 -6.26
C PHE A 127 -2.93 -2.13 -6.06
N GLU A 128 -4.02 -1.55 -6.57
CA GLU A 128 -4.38 -0.14 -6.36
C GLU A 128 -4.46 0.19 -4.86
N GLU A 129 -5.12 -0.66 -4.07
CA GLU A 129 -5.23 -0.51 -2.61
C GLU A 129 -3.87 -0.61 -1.91
N ILE A 130 -3.05 -1.61 -2.25
CA ILE A 130 -1.72 -1.82 -1.65
C ILE A 130 -0.78 -0.64 -1.95
N ILE A 131 -0.77 -0.15 -3.19
CA ILE A 131 0.03 1.02 -3.57
C ILE A 131 -0.51 2.29 -2.92
N SER A 132 -1.83 2.44 -2.79
CA SER A 132 -2.44 3.56 -2.08
C SER A 132 -2.02 3.59 -0.60
N ILE A 133 -2.00 2.43 0.07
CA ILE A 133 -1.51 2.31 1.45
C ILE A 133 -0.02 2.68 1.51
N GLY A 134 0.82 2.11 0.63
CA GLY A 134 2.24 2.46 0.58
C GLY A 134 2.43 3.97 0.42
N TYR A 135 1.71 4.59 -0.50
CA TYR A 135 1.76 6.04 -0.71
C TYR A 135 1.28 6.84 0.51
N SER A 136 0.24 6.37 1.20
CA SER A 136 -0.26 6.98 2.44
C SER A 136 0.76 6.88 3.58
N VAL A 137 1.49 5.77 3.69
CA VAL A 137 2.58 5.58 4.68
C VAL A 137 3.74 6.53 4.40
N TYR A 138 4.12 6.67 3.13
CA TYR A 138 5.15 7.62 2.68
C TYR A 138 4.59 9.03 2.39
N ARG A 139 3.41 9.35 2.97
CA ARG A 139 2.78 10.68 3.04
C ARG A 139 3.89 11.74 3.09
N ILE A 140 3.81 12.78 2.27
CA ILE A 140 4.27 14.17 2.51
C ILE A 140 4.99 14.84 1.32
N HIS A 141 5.50 14.15 0.28
CA HIS A 141 6.43 14.85 -0.65
C HIS A 141 5.97 15.11 -2.08
N GLY A 142 4.71 14.84 -2.44
CA GLY A 142 4.18 15.24 -3.75
C GLY A 142 5.02 14.75 -4.93
N LEU A 143 5.55 13.52 -4.84
CA LEU A 143 6.42 12.96 -5.87
C LEU A 143 5.65 12.86 -7.18
N PRO A 144 5.98 13.69 -8.19
CA PRO A 144 5.34 13.57 -9.48
C PRO A 144 5.79 12.23 -10.06
N TRP A 145 4.85 11.47 -10.64
CA TRP A 145 5.09 10.22 -11.38
C TRP A 145 5.16 8.90 -10.63
N PHE A 146 5.25 8.85 -9.30
CA PHE A 146 5.37 7.55 -8.62
C PHE A 146 4.16 6.62 -8.85
N ARG A 147 2.95 7.19 -8.85
CA ARG A 147 1.73 6.43 -9.15
C ARG A 147 1.77 5.87 -10.57
N SER A 148 2.12 6.71 -11.55
CA SER A 148 2.21 6.31 -12.95
C SER A 148 3.26 5.22 -13.18
N LEU A 149 4.40 5.32 -12.49
CA LEU A 149 5.46 4.32 -12.52
C LEU A 149 5.00 2.97 -11.95
N SER A 150 4.25 2.98 -10.85
CA SER A 150 3.67 1.77 -10.26
C SER A 150 2.70 1.07 -11.22
N TRP A 151 1.84 1.83 -11.89
CA TRP A 151 0.94 1.31 -12.92
C TRP A 151 1.69 0.78 -14.14
N TYR A 152 2.78 1.43 -14.54
CA TYR A 152 3.65 0.95 -15.61
C TYR A 152 4.23 -0.43 -15.29
N PHE A 153 4.81 -0.59 -14.09
CA PHE A 153 5.35 -1.89 -13.67
C PHE A 153 4.27 -2.96 -13.50
N LEU A 154 3.04 -2.59 -13.12
CA LEU A 154 1.91 -3.51 -13.14
C LEU A 154 1.63 -4.02 -14.56
N VAL A 155 1.49 -3.13 -15.54
CA VAL A 155 1.23 -3.53 -16.93
C VAL A 155 2.38 -4.35 -17.49
N SER A 156 3.63 -3.93 -17.26
CA SER A 156 4.84 -4.66 -17.68
C SER A 156 4.91 -6.07 -17.07
N SER A 157 4.63 -6.21 -15.78
CA SER A 157 4.61 -7.51 -15.08
C SER A 157 3.47 -8.39 -15.58
N ASN A 158 2.26 -7.84 -15.75
CA ASN A 158 1.13 -8.57 -16.31
C ASN A 158 1.45 -9.07 -17.73
N TYR A 159 2.07 -8.22 -18.57
CA TYR A 159 2.49 -8.64 -19.90
C TYR A 159 3.50 -9.79 -19.82
N PHE A 160 4.51 -9.72 -18.95
CA PHE A 160 5.48 -10.81 -18.75
C PHE A 160 4.83 -12.12 -18.29
N PHE A 161 4.05 -12.10 -17.20
CA PHE A 161 3.44 -13.32 -16.65
C PHE A 161 2.34 -13.87 -17.56
N TYR A 162 1.38 -13.06 -18.00
CA TYR A 162 0.24 -13.57 -18.80
C TYR A 162 0.56 -13.78 -20.27
N GLY A 163 1.59 -13.12 -20.80
CA GLY A 163 1.88 -13.17 -22.22
C GLY A 163 2.29 -14.54 -22.72
N GLU A 164 2.95 -15.40 -21.94
CA GLU A 164 3.24 -16.79 -22.37
C GLU A 164 1.95 -17.64 -22.37
N ASN A 165 1.14 -17.61 -21.30
CA ASN A 165 -0.10 -18.39 -21.22
C ASN A 165 -1.15 -17.95 -22.27
N LEU A 166 -1.28 -16.65 -22.55
CA LEU A 166 -2.25 -16.16 -23.54
C LEU A 166 -1.97 -16.70 -24.95
N VAL A 167 -0.72 -17.07 -25.25
CA VAL A 167 -0.34 -17.63 -26.55
C VAL A 167 -0.82 -19.06 -26.68
N ASP A 168 -0.69 -19.83 -25.62
CA ASP A 168 -1.10 -21.24 -25.60
C ASP A 168 -2.64 -21.36 -25.68
N TYR A 169 -3.38 -20.46 -25.02
CA TYR A 169 -4.85 -20.50 -25.01
C TYR A 169 -5.52 -19.71 -26.16
N PHE A 170 -4.99 -18.55 -26.56
CA PHE A 170 -5.57 -17.69 -27.59
C PHE A 170 -4.77 -17.65 -28.89
N GLY A 171 -3.77 -18.53 -29.07
CA GLY A 171 -2.88 -18.54 -30.23
C GLY A 171 -3.62 -18.57 -31.58
N VAL A 172 -4.77 -19.23 -31.67
CA VAL A 172 -5.59 -19.26 -32.90
C VAL A 172 -6.23 -17.90 -33.21
N ALA A 173 -6.70 -17.17 -32.18
CA ALA A 173 -7.29 -15.85 -32.35
C ALA A 173 -6.20 -14.78 -32.59
N VAL A 174 -5.07 -14.88 -31.87
CA VAL A 174 -3.95 -13.94 -31.95
C VAL A 174 -3.19 -14.06 -33.27
N ASN A 175 -3.04 -15.27 -33.83
CA ASN A 175 -2.41 -15.47 -35.13
C ASN A 175 -3.19 -14.90 -36.33
N ARG A 176 -4.45 -14.48 -36.14
CA ARG A 176 -5.24 -13.81 -37.19
C ARG A 176 -4.86 -12.34 -37.39
N VAL A 177 -4.14 -11.74 -36.44
CA VAL A 177 -3.76 -10.32 -36.47
C VAL A 177 -2.25 -10.20 -36.45
N ASP A 178 -1.64 -9.81 -37.58
CA ASP A 178 -0.18 -9.77 -37.75
C ASP A 178 0.54 -8.90 -36.69
N SER A 179 -0.06 -7.79 -36.25
CA SER A 179 0.51 -6.92 -35.22
C SER A 179 0.59 -7.58 -33.84
N LEU A 180 -0.41 -8.39 -33.46
CA LEU A 180 -0.41 -9.10 -32.18
C LEU A 180 0.56 -10.28 -32.19
N ARG A 181 0.74 -10.91 -33.36
CA ARG A 181 1.70 -11.99 -33.56
C ARG A 181 3.13 -11.56 -33.28
N PHE A 182 3.52 -10.34 -33.65
CA PHE A 182 4.85 -9.80 -33.33
C PHE A 182 5.07 -9.68 -31.82
N LEU A 183 4.10 -9.08 -31.11
CA LEU A 183 4.14 -8.89 -29.65
C LEU A 183 4.36 -10.23 -28.94
N VAL A 184 3.56 -11.23 -29.31
CA VAL A 184 3.62 -12.60 -28.79
C VAL A 184 4.94 -13.29 -29.11
N LYS A 185 5.39 -13.24 -30.37
CA LYS A 185 6.58 -13.97 -30.81
C LYS A 185 7.85 -13.49 -30.10
N TYR A 186 7.97 -12.17 -29.88
CA TYR A 186 9.11 -11.56 -29.19
C TYR A 186 8.78 -11.20 -27.75
N HIS A 187 7.80 -11.87 -27.13
CA HIS A 187 7.27 -11.56 -25.81
C HIS A 187 8.38 -11.35 -24.77
N ARG A 188 9.27 -12.33 -24.59
CA ARG A 188 10.37 -12.26 -23.59
C ARG A 188 11.30 -11.07 -23.81
N PHE A 189 11.62 -10.79 -25.07
CA PHE A 189 12.46 -9.65 -25.44
C PHE A 189 11.73 -8.33 -25.16
N LEU A 190 10.45 -8.23 -25.54
CA LEU A 190 9.65 -7.03 -25.30
C LEU A 190 9.43 -6.79 -23.80
N SER A 191 9.16 -7.83 -23.01
CA SER A 191 9.07 -7.75 -21.55
C SER A 191 10.37 -7.24 -20.93
N PHE A 192 11.52 -7.74 -21.39
CA PHE A 192 12.83 -7.25 -20.95
C PHE A 192 13.00 -5.75 -21.28
N CYS A 193 12.69 -5.34 -22.51
CA CYS A 193 12.76 -3.93 -22.91
C CYS A 193 11.82 -3.04 -22.08
N LEU A 194 10.57 -3.47 -21.85
CA LEU A 194 9.61 -2.75 -21.00
C LEU A 194 10.13 -2.60 -19.57
N TYR A 195 10.70 -3.65 -18.99
CA TYR A 195 11.29 -3.56 -17.66
C TYR A 195 12.45 -2.55 -17.60
N ILE A 196 13.38 -2.60 -18.57
CA ILE A 196 14.51 -1.65 -18.64
C ILE A 196 14.03 -0.21 -18.83
N ILE A 197 13.03 0.03 -19.69
CA ILE A 197 12.46 1.37 -19.88
C ILE A 197 11.85 1.88 -18.57
N GLY A 198 11.09 1.05 -17.86
CA GLY A 198 10.55 1.40 -16.54
C GLY A 198 11.63 1.69 -15.50
N PHE A 199 12.71 0.90 -15.51
CA PHE A 199 13.84 1.09 -14.60
C PHE A 199 14.60 2.40 -14.90
N VAL A 200 14.87 2.70 -16.17
CA VAL A 200 15.49 3.98 -16.57
C VAL A 200 14.56 5.14 -16.20
N TRP A 201 13.25 5.02 -16.42
CA TRP A 201 12.29 6.04 -16.02
C TRP A 201 12.27 6.25 -14.50
N PHE A 202 12.36 5.18 -13.71
CA PHE A 202 12.53 5.29 -12.26
C PHE A 202 13.78 6.07 -11.89
N VAL A 203 14.95 5.72 -12.45
CA VAL A 203 16.22 6.40 -12.19
C VAL A 203 16.15 7.89 -12.57
N LEU A 204 15.54 8.21 -13.71
CA LEU A 204 15.35 9.61 -14.15
C LEU A 204 14.35 10.39 -13.27
N SER A 205 13.44 9.69 -12.61
CA SER A 205 12.48 10.31 -11.67
C SER A 205 13.07 10.58 -10.27
N LEU A 206 14.32 10.16 -10.01
CA LEU A 206 14.95 10.34 -8.72
C LEU A 206 15.18 11.83 -8.41
N VAL A 207 14.68 12.28 -7.25
CA VAL A 207 14.81 13.67 -6.79
C VAL A 207 15.74 13.72 -5.59
N LYS A 208 16.79 14.55 -5.69
CA LYS A 208 17.73 14.80 -4.60
C LYS A 208 16.97 15.22 -3.35
N ARG A 209 17.33 14.67 -2.18
CA ARG A 209 16.66 14.76 -0.85
C ARG A 209 15.67 13.63 -0.54
N TYR A 210 15.14 12.89 -1.52
CA TYR A 210 14.13 11.83 -1.27
C TYR A 210 14.52 10.45 -1.78
N TYR A 211 15.81 10.19 -2.01
CA TYR A 211 16.28 8.93 -2.59
C TYR A 211 15.84 7.71 -1.78
N MET A 212 16.06 7.70 -0.45
CA MET A 212 15.71 6.53 0.37
C MET A 212 14.22 6.24 0.36
N LYS A 213 13.38 7.30 0.39
CA LYS A 213 11.92 7.15 0.25
C LYS A 213 11.53 6.60 -1.11
N GLN A 214 12.11 7.11 -2.21
CA GLN A 214 11.84 6.63 -3.56
C GLN A 214 12.26 5.17 -3.76
N PHE A 215 13.43 4.79 -3.25
CA PHE A 215 13.90 3.40 -3.27
C PHE A 215 13.02 2.49 -2.41
N SER A 216 12.58 2.94 -1.22
CA SER A 216 11.67 2.17 -0.37
C SER A 216 10.31 1.96 -1.04
N LEU A 217 9.78 2.99 -1.69
CA LEU A 217 8.53 2.91 -2.44
C LEU A 217 8.66 2.01 -3.68
N PHE A 218 9.81 2.08 -4.37
CA PHE A 218 10.14 1.20 -5.50
C PHE A 218 10.28 -0.26 -5.05
N ALA A 219 10.87 -0.52 -3.89
CA ALA A 219 10.90 -1.85 -3.30
C ALA A 219 9.48 -2.31 -2.93
N TRP A 220 8.67 -1.43 -2.33
CA TRP A 220 7.27 -1.71 -2.00
C TRP A 220 6.46 -2.11 -3.25
N THR A 221 6.60 -1.38 -4.36
CA THR A 221 5.91 -1.74 -5.61
C THR A 221 6.37 -3.10 -6.14
N HIS A 222 7.66 -3.40 -6.12
CA HIS A 222 8.17 -4.69 -6.60
C HIS A 222 7.72 -5.85 -5.72
N VAL A 223 7.72 -5.68 -4.39
CA VAL A 223 7.19 -6.68 -3.45
C VAL A 223 5.68 -6.87 -3.66
N ALA A 224 4.92 -5.78 -3.81
CA ALA A 224 3.49 -5.84 -4.08
C ALA A 224 3.19 -6.55 -5.40
N LEU A 225 3.96 -6.27 -6.46
CA LEU A 225 3.84 -6.95 -7.75
C LEU A 225 4.15 -8.43 -7.65
N LEU A 226 5.24 -8.79 -6.96
CA LEU A 226 5.62 -10.19 -6.76
C LEU A 226 4.53 -10.96 -6.01
N ILE A 227 3.94 -10.37 -4.96
CA ILE A 227 2.86 -11.03 -4.20
C ILE A 227 1.58 -11.12 -5.04
N VAL A 228 1.14 -10.02 -5.64
CA VAL A 228 -0.19 -9.92 -6.25
C VAL A 228 -0.23 -10.52 -7.66
N VAL A 229 0.78 -10.28 -8.49
CA VAL A 229 0.81 -10.73 -9.90
C VAL A 229 1.16 -12.22 -9.99
N THR A 230 2.11 -12.71 -9.19
CA THR A 230 2.48 -14.13 -9.21
C THR A 230 1.36 -14.99 -8.65
N GLN A 231 0.67 -14.54 -7.61
CA GLN A 231 -0.49 -15.26 -7.07
C GLN A 231 -1.64 -15.34 -8.07
N SER A 232 -1.97 -14.24 -8.76
CA SER A 232 -3.05 -14.24 -9.75
C SER A 232 -2.71 -15.06 -10.98
N TYR A 233 -1.44 -15.06 -11.40
CA TYR A 233 -0.92 -15.93 -12.44
C TYR A 233 -1.19 -17.41 -12.14
N PHE A 234 -0.83 -17.88 -10.94
CA PHE A 234 -1.09 -19.26 -10.54
C PHE A 234 -2.58 -19.60 -10.46
N ILE A 235 -3.41 -18.66 -10.00
CA ILE A 235 -4.88 -18.84 -10.01
C ILE A 235 -5.39 -19.06 -11.43
N ILE A 236 -4.92 -18.25 -12.38
CA ILE A 236 -5.36 -18.34 -13.78
C ILE A 236 -4.89 -19.64 -14.43
N GLN A 237 -3.67 -20.10 -14.13
CA GLN A 237 -3.21 -21.42 -14.58
C GLN A 237 -4.12 -22.54 -14.05
N ASN A 238 -4.46 -22.52 -12.76
CA ASN A 238 -5.38 -23.50 -12.17
C ASN A 238 -6.77 -23.46 -12.84
N ILE A 239 -7.29 -22.26 -13.16
CA ILE A 239 -8.59 -22.11 -13.85
C ILE A 239 -8.57 -22.81 -15.22
N PHE A 240 -7.46 -22.69 -15.96
CA PHE A 240 -7.33 -23.29 -17.29
C PHE A 240 -7.02 -24.79 -17.25
N GLU A 241 -6.29 -25.29 -16.25
CA GLU A 241 -6.10 -26.74 -16.05
C GLU A 241 -7.39 -27.44 -15.61
N GLY A 242 -8.23 -26.75 -14.83
CA GLY A 242 -9.57 -27.23 -14.52
C GLY A 242 -10.30 -26.35 -13.51
N LEU A 243 -11.56 -26.03 -13.80
CA LEU A 243 -12.39 -25.19 -12.93
C LEU A 243 -12.49 -25.70 -11.49
N ILE A 244 -12.39 -27.01 -11.27
CA ILE A 244 -12.46 -27.61 -9.93
C ILE A 244 -11.31 -27.14 -9.02
N TRP A 245 -10.11 -26.97 -9.58
CA TRP A 245 -8.92 -26.53 -8.84
C TRP A 245 -9.01 -25.08 -8.38
N PHE A 246 -9.87 -24.29 -9.01
CA PHE A 246 -10.20 -22.94 -8.58
C PHE A 246 -11.39 -22.92 -7.61
N ILE A 247 -12.47 -23.63 -7.96
CA ILE A 247 -13.74 -23.56 -7.21
C ILE A 247 -13.58 -24.16 -5.81
N VAL A 248 -12.94 -25.32 -5.67
CA VAL A 248 -12.83 -26.01 -4.36
C VAL A 248 -12.11 -25.14 -3.32
N PRO A 249 -10.89 -24.60 -3.58
CA PRO A 249 -10.23 -23.73 -2.61
C PRO A 249 -11.00 -22.45 -2.30
N VAL A 250 -11.62 -21.82 -3.32
CA VAL A 250 -12.39 -20.58 -3.11
C VAL A 250 -13.64 -20.86 -2.28
N SER A 251 -14.37 -21.92 -2.57
CA SER A 251 -15.54 -22.35 -1.79
C SER A 251 -15.16 -22.68 -0.35
N MET A 252 -14.02 -23.34 -0.12
CA MET A 252 -13.51 -23.63 1.22
C MET A 252 -13.23 -22.35 2.02
N ILE A 253 -12.65 -21.32 1.39
CA ILE A 253 -12.42 -20.01 2.03
C ILE A 253 -13.76 -19.34 2.39
N VAL A 254 -14.74 -19.36 1.49
CA VAL A 254 -16.06 -18.76 1.72
C VAL A 254 -16.80 -19.50 2.84
N CYS A 255 -16.83 -20.84 2.81
CA CYS A 255 -17.46 -21.65 3.85
C CYS A 255 -16.82 -21.41 5.21
N ASN A 256 -15.48 -21.33 5.26
CA ASN A 256 -14.75 -21.00 6.49
C ASN A 256 -15.17 -19.62 7.04
N ASP A 257 -15.24 -18.59 6.19
CA ASP A 257 -15.62 -17.23 6.63
C ASP A 257 -17.09 -17.16 7.11
N VAL A 258 -18.00 -17.84 6.41
CA VAL A 258 -19.42 -17.94 6.82
C VAL A 258 -19.56 -18.66 8.15
N MET A 259 -18.88 -19.79 8.34
CA MET A 259 -18.97 -20.57 9.58
C MET A 259 -18.30 -19.84 10.74
N ALA A 260 -17.15 -19.19 10.50
CA ALA A 260 -16.51 -18.34 11.50
C ALA A 260 -17.42 -17.18 11.93
N TYR A 261 -18.16 -16.58 10.99
CA TYR A 261 -19.16 -15.57 11.31
C TYR A 261 -20.35 -16.15 12.09
N MET A 262 -20.91 -17.31 11.69
CA MET A 262 -22.03 -17.95 12.38
C MET A 262 -21.67 -18.29 13.84
N PHE A 263 -20.55 -18.99 14.06
CA PHE A 263 -20.09 -19.33 15.40
C PHE A 263 -19.68 -18.08 16.19
N GLY A 264 -19.08 -17.08 15.55
CA GLY A 264 -18.77 -15.80 16.17
C GLY A 264 -20.01 -15.00 16.60
N PHE A 265 -21.10 -15.06 15.84
CA PHE A 265 -22.36 -14.37 16.17
C PHE A 265 -23.09 -15.03 17.35
N PHE A 266 -23.14 -16.37 17.39
CA PHE A 266 -23.87 -17.10 18.44
C PHE A 266 -23.05 -17.29 19.73
N PHE A 267 -21.74 -17.53 19.62
CA PHE A 267 -20.88 -17.93 20.74
C PHE A 267 -19.72 -16.97 21.03
N GLY A 268 -19.55 -15.91 20.23
CA GLY A 268 -18.43 -14.98 20.35
C GLY A 268 -18.47 -14.19 21.66
N ARG A 269 -17.59 -14.56 22.59
CA ARG A 269 -17.40 -13.84 23.86
C ARG A 269 -15.97 -13.30 24.00
N THR A 270 -14.99 -13.88 23.30
CA THR A 270 -13.57 -13.50 23.43
C THR A 270 -12.96 -13.00 22.10
N PRO A 271 -12.40 -11.77 22.04
CA PRO A 271 -11.79 -11.23 20.83
C PRO A 271 -10.41 -11.87 20.55
N LEU A 272 -10.12 -12.18 19.28
CA LEU A 272 -8.92 -12.90 18.84
C LEU A 272 -7.67 -12.00 18.78
N ILE A 273 -7.78 -10.76 18.27
CA ILE A 273 -6.65 -9.83 18.06
C ILE A 273 -7.09 -8.38 18.33
N LYS A 274 -6.24 -7.56 18.97
CA LYS A 274 -6.51 -6.13 19.24
C LYS A 274 -6.73 -5.27 17.97
N LEU A 275 -6.07 -5.62 16.87
CA LEU A 275 -6.20 -4.98 15.56
C LEU A 275 -7.55 -5.28 14.86
N SER A 276 -8.20 -6.40 15.22
CA SER A 276 -9.50 -6.80 14.64
C SER A 276 -10.48 -7.21 15.75
N PRO A 277 -11.03 -6.24 16.52
CA PRO A 277 -11.85 -6.51 17.71
C PRO A 277 -13.18 -7.21 17.41
N LYS A 278 -13.52 -7.41 16.12
CA LYS A 278 -14.74 -8.11 15.66
C LYS A 278 -14.52 -9.61 15.37
N LYS A 279 -13.28 -10.10 15.30
CA LYS A 279 -12.99 -11.53 15.15
C LYS A 279 -12.87 -12.18 16.53
N THR A 280 -13.56 -13.31 16.74
CA THR A 280 -13.60 -14.01 18.02
C THR A 280 -12.85 -15.34 17.97
N TRP A 281 -12.35 -15.79 19.12
CA TRP A 281 -11.63 -17.08 19.24
C TRP A 281 -12.57 -18.25 18.91
N GLU A 282 -13.81 -18.16 19.37
CA GLU A 282 -14.85 -19.18 19.13
C GLU A 282 -15.24 -19.26 17.65
N GLY A 283 -15.26 -18.12 16.95
CA GLY A 283 -15.49 -18.08 15.50
C GLY A 283 -14.35 -18.72 14.72
N PHE A 284 -13.09 -18.46 15.09
CA PHE A 284 -11.93 -19.05 14.41
C PHE A 284 -11.92 -20.59 14.50
N ILE A 285 -12.23 -21.14 15.69
CA ILE A 285 -12.30 -22.59 15.89
C ILE A 285 -13.48 -23.21 15.15
N GLY A 286 -14.64 -22.54 15.16
CA GLY A 286 -15.80 -22.98 14.42
C GLY A 286 -15.56 -23.02 12.90
N GLY A 287 -14.87 -22.02 12.36
CA GLY A 287 -14.43 -22.02 10.96
C GLY A 287 -13.44 -23.14 10.64
N GLY A 288 -12.43 -23.34 11.50
CA GLY A 288 -11.46 -24.44 11.36
C GLY A 288 -12.11 -25.82 11.37
N PHE A 289 -13.03 -26.07 12.30
CA PHE A 289 -13.78 -27.33 12.37
C PHE A 289 -14.63 -27.55 11.11
N ALA A 290 -15.36 -26.52 10.65
CA ALA A 290 -16.14 -26.62 9.42
C ALA A 290 -15.24 -26.94 8.22
N THR A 291 -14.07 -26.32 8.14
CA THR A 291 -13.10 -26.53 7.07
C THR A 291 -12.58 -27.98 7.03
N VAL A 292 -12.37 -28.61 8.20
CA VAL A 292 -11.98 -30.03 8.30
C VAL A 292 -13.12 -31.00 7.93
N VAL A 293 -14.37 -30.59 8.15
CA VAL A 293 -15.54 -31.42 7.81
C VAL A 293 -15.91 -31.30 6.33
N PHE A 294 -15.71 -30.12 5.72
CA PHE A 294 -16.04 -29.85 4.33
C PHE A 294 -14.90 -30.15 3.33
N GLY A 295 -13.63 -30.13 3.78
CA GLY A 295 -12.45 -30.44 2.96
C GLY A 295 -12.09 -31.91 2.99
#